data_AF-A0A9P9WJ39-F1
#
_entry.id   AF-A0A9P9WJ39-F1
#
_cell.length_a   1.000
_cell.length_b   1.000
_cell.length_c   1.000
_cell.angle_alpha   90.00
_cell.angle_beta   90.00
_cell.angle_gamma   90.00
#
_symmetry.space_group_name_H-M   'P 1'
#
loop_
_entity.id
_entity.type
_entity.pdbx_description
1 polymer ?
#
loop_
_entity_poly.entity_id
_entity_poly.type
_entity_poly.pdbx_seq_one_letter_code
_entity_poly.pdbx_strand_id
1 'polypeptide(L)'
;MEKLYQIATLLYLERASKNFSGQSDTTRVLADTGFSILAEQLDCYAALPILIIGLEARTDQQRIIVLDLIEKSLAKFRSRSLEGVQRMVQTAWIQDDLETDKDLDYVTKVDTIVTSNNIIPTFA
;
A
#
# COMPACT_ATOMS: atom_id res chain seq x y z
N MET A 1 -14.08 1.41 7.15
CA MET A 1 -13.81 0.61 5.93
C MET A 1 -14.08 1.37 4.64
N GLU A 2 -15.31 1.87 4.38
CA GLU A 2 -15.62 2.59 3.13
C GLU A 2 -14.67 3.76 2.83
N LYS A 3 -14.36 4.58 3.84
CA LYS A 3 -13.43 5.70 3.68
C LYS A 3 -12.01 5.25 3.29
N LEU A 4 -11.56 4.09 3.79
CA LEU A 4 -10.24 3.54 3.48
C LEU A 4 -10.15 3.13 2.01
N TYR A 5 -11.19 2.48 1.49
CA TYR A 5 -11.33 2.16 0.07
C TYR A 5 -11.34 3.44 -0.78
N GLN A 6 -12.14 4.45 -0.41
CA GLN A 6 -12.17 5.72 -1.13
C GLN A 6 -10.79 6.39 -1.20
N ILE A 7 -10.06 6.47 -0.07
CA ILE A 7 -8.72 7.05 -0.02
C ILE A 7 -7.75 6.27 -0.89
N ALA A 8 -7.72 4.94 -0.78
CA ALA A 8 -6.85 4.10 -1.60
C ALA A 8 -7.15 4.24 -3.10
N THR A 9 -8.43 4.28 -3.49
CA THR A 9 -8.82 4.48 -4.90
C THR A 9 -8.40 5.85 -5.41
N LEU A 10 -8.65 6.92 -4.66
CA LEU A 10 -8.23 8.28 -5.06
C LEU A 10 -6.71 8.39 -5.16
N LEU A 11 -5.98 7.79 -4.21
CA LEU A 11 -4.53 7.77 -4.22
C LEU A 11 -3.97 7.04 -5.45
N TYR A 12 -4.50 5.85 -5.74
CA TYR A 12 -4.14 5.10 -6.94
C TYR A 12 -4.43 5.89 -8.22
N LEU A 13 -5.62 6.48 -8.34
CA LEU A 13 -6.01 7.27 -9.52
C LEU A 13 -5.16 8.52 -9.70
N GLU A 14 -4.85 9.24 -8.62
CA GLU A 14 -4.02 10.44 -8.67
C GLU A 14 -2.58 10.12 -9.11
N ARG A 15 -2.06 8.96 -8.68
CA ARG A 15 -0.76 8.45 -9.11
C ARG A 15 -0.77 7.95 -10.56
N ALA A 16 -1.76 7.14 -10.92
CA ALA A 16 -1.85 6.52 -12.25
C ALA A 16 -2.17 7.55 -13.35
N SER A 17 -3.00 8.55 -13.07
CA SER A 17 -3.38 9.56 -14.07
C SER A 17 -2.24 10.50 -14.46
N LYS A 18 -1.28 10.73 -13.54
CA LYS A 18 -0.16 11.63 -13.78
C LYS A 18 1.03 10.94 -14.44
N ASN A 19 1.04 9.60 -14.55
CA ASN A 19 2.15 8.78 -15.07
C ASN A 19 3.54 9.25 -14.57
N PHE A 20 3.57 9.76 -13.33
CA PHE A 20 4.72 10.38 -12.71
C PHE A 20 4.78 9.93 -11.26
N SER A 21 5.92 9.36 -10.86
CA SER A 21 6.18 8.82 -9.53
C SER A 21 6.57 9.87 -8.48
N GLY A 22 6.65 11.16 -8.86
CA GLY A 22 6.83 12.24 -7.91
C GLY A 22 5.63 12.44 -6.97
N GLN A 23 5.88 13.07 -5.82
CA GLN A 23 4.84 13.40 -4.85
C GLN A 23 4.15 14.71 -5.26
N SER A 24 2.82 14.70 -5.36
CA SER A 24 2.02 15.92 -5.33
C SER A 24 1.49 16.16 -3.92
N ASP A 25 1.17 17.41 -3.59
CA ASP A 25 0.55 17.74 -2.29
C ASP A 25 -0.71 16.92 -2.05
N THR A 26 -1.52 16.68 -3.09
CA THR A 26 -2.70 15.80 -3.04
C THR A 26 -2.34 14.38 -2.64
N THR A 27 -1.35 13.78 -3.29
CA THR A 27 -0.89 12.41 -3.00
C THR A 27 -0.41 12.28 -1.55
N ARG A 28 0.36 13.27 -1.08
CA ARG A 28 0.87 13.29 0.30
C ARG A 28 -0.28 13.37 1.31
N VAL A 29 -1.24 14.28 1.11
CA VAL A 29 -2.42 14.41 1.99
C VAL A 29 -3.25 13.13 2.01
N LEU A 30 -3.45 12.49 0.86
CA LEU A 30 -4.17 11.22 0.77
C LEU A 30 -3.43 10.09 1.50
N ALA A 31 -2.11 9.99 1.33
CA ALA A 31 -1.29 9.00 2.03
C ALA A 31 -1.31 9.21 3.55
N ASP A 32 -1.09 10.43 4.02
CA ASP A 32 -1.10 10.77 5.46
C ASP A 32 -2.47 10.48 6.08
N THR A 33 -3.56 10.78 5.36
CA THR A 33 -4.93 10.41 5.77
C THR A 33 -5.10 8.89 5.83
N GLY A 34 -4.58 8.16 4.83
CA GLY A 34 -4.61 6.70 4.79
C GLY A 34 -3.91 6.08 5.99
N PHE A 35 -2.67 6.50 6.27
CA PHE A 35 -1.91 6.02 7.44
C PHE A 35 -2.59 6.32 8.76
N SER A 36 -3.20 7.51 8.90
CA SER A 36 -3.96 7.86 10.10
C SER A 36 -5.14 6.90 10.32
N ILE A 37 -5.89 6.58 9.25
CA ILE A 37 -6.99 5.61 9.33
C ILE A 37 -6.46 4.21 9.69
N LEU A 38 -5.36 3.76 9.07
CA LEU A 38 -4.76 2.45 9.36
C LEU A 38 -4.30 2.34 10.82
N ALA A 39 -3.69 3.39 11.37
CA ALA A 39 -3.19 3.42 12.74
C ALA A 39 -4.32 3.33 13.80
N GLU A 40 -5.53 3.78 13.45
CA GLU A 40 -6.71 3.70 14.32
C GLU A 40 -7.43 2.34 14.24
N GLN A 41 -7.11 1.48 13.25
CA GLN A 41 -7.77 0.17 13.11
C GLN A 41 -7.15 -0.86 14.07
N LEU A 42 -8.02 -1.68 14.68
CA LEU A 42 -7.60 -2.87 15.43
C LEU A 42 -7.22 -4.02 14.48
N ASP A 43 -8.00 -4.21 13.41
CA ASP A 43 -7.80 -5.20 12.36
C ASP A 43 -8.50 -4.76 11.06
N CYS A 44 -8.09 -5.33 9.92
CA CYS A 44 -8.59 -4.97 8.60
C CYS A 44 -8.43 -6.13 7.60
N TYR A 45 -9.51 -6.51 6.91
CA TYR A 45 -9.45 -7.53 5.85
C TYR A 45 -9.27 -6.91 4.44
N ALA A 46 -9.27 -5.58 4.33
CA ALA A 46 -9.21 -4.88 3.05
C ALA A 46 -7.78 -4.87 2.49
N ALA A 47 -7.41 -5.98 1.85
CA ALA A 47 -6.07 -6.22 1.32
C ALA A 47 -5.63 -5.15 0.31
N LEU A 48 -6.49 -4.78 -0.65
CA LEU A 48 -6.09 -3.80 -1.66
C LEU A 48 -5.83 -2.40 -1.06
N PRO A 49 -6.68 -1.81 -0.20
CA PRO A 49 -6.36 -0.55 0.44
C PRO A 49 -5.07 -0.57 1.26
N ILE A 50 -4.80 -1.67 1.98
CA ILE A 50 -3.55 -1.83 2.71
C ILE A 50 -2.35 -1.82 1.74
N LEU A 51 -2.46 -2.52 0.61
CA LEU A 51 -1.40 -2.49 -0.42
C LEU A 51 -1.14 -1.07 -0.91
N ILE A 52 -2.17 -0.39 -1.44
CA ILE A 52 -2.00 0.92 -2.07
C ILE A 52 -1.42 1.95 -1.10
N ILE A 53 -1.92 1.99 0.14
CA ILE A 53 -1.39 2.90 1.16
C ILE A 53 0.01 2.48 1.59
N GLY A 54 0.26 1.17 1.73
CA GLY A 54 1.57 0.65 2.10
C GLY A 54 2.68 0.96 1.09
N LEU A 55 2.36 1.00 -0.21
CA LEU A 55 3.29 1.41 -1.26
C LEU A 55 3.73 2.89 -1.16
N GLU A 56 3.02 3.70 -0.37
CA GLU A 56 3.37 5.11 -0.12
C GLU A 56 4.26 5.31 1.11
N ALA A 57 4.63 4.25 1.83
CA ALA A 57 5.40 4.37 3.07
C ALA A 57 6.85 4.82 2.80
N ARG A 58 7.22 5.99 3.32
CA ARG A 58 8.56 6.59 3.18
C ARG A 58 9.35 6.68 4.48
N THR A 59 8.73 6.28 5.58
CA THR A 59 9.33 6.32 6.92
C THR A 59 9.13 4.99 7.62
N ASP A 60 10.04 4.64 8.52
CA ASP A 60 9.91 3.44 9.33
C ASP A 60 8.61 3.42 10.13
N GLN A 61 8.15 4.60 10.61
CA GLN A 61 6.88 4.70 11.33
C GLN A 61 5.67 4.29 10.47
N GLN A 62 5.64 4.70 9.20
CA GLN A 62 4.58 4.29 8.27
C GLN A 62 4.66 2.79 7.94
N ARG A 63 5.88 2.27 7.76
CA ARG A 63 6.12 0.82 7.54
C ARG A 63 5.63 0.00 8.74
N ILE A 64 5.91 0.45 9.96
CA ILE A 64 5.46 -0.18 11.22
C ILE A 64 3.92 -0.21 11.28
N ILE A 65 3.24 0.91 10.98
CA ILE A 65 1.76 0.98 10.99
C ILE A 65 1.16 -0.10 10.08
N VAL A 66 1.71 -0.27 8.88
CA VAL A 66 1.22 -1.26 7.91
C VAL A 66 1.46 -2.69 8.38
N LEU A 67 2.68 -2.99 8.85
CA LEU A 67 3.02 -4.35 9.30
C LEU A 67 2.25 -4.76 10.55
N ASP A 68 2.12 -3.87 11.53
CA ASP A 68 1.37 -4.10 12.77
C ASP A 68 -0.12 -4.36 12.47
N LEU A 69 -0.73 -3.59 11.57
CA LEU A 69 -2.11 -3.84 11.16
C LEU A 69 -2.26 -5.19 10.45
N ILE A 70 -1.34 -5.56 9.55
CA ILE A 70 -1.39 -6.85 8.87
C ILE A 70 -1.24 -8.00 9.87
N GLU A 71 -0.30 -7.90 10.81
CA GLU A 71 -0.07 -8.91 11.83
C GLU A 71 -1.31 -9.14 12.70
N LYS A 72 -1.90 -8.06 13.23
CA LYS A 72 -3.15 -8.10 14.01
C LYS A 72 -4.30 -8.70 13.19
N SER A 73 -4.37 -8.36 11.91
CA SER A 73 -5.40 -8.87 11.01
C SER A 73 -5.22 -10.35 10.72
N LEU A 74 -3.99 -10.83 10.50
CA LEU A 74 -3.69 -12.25 10.27
C LEU A 74 -3.92 -13.11 11.52
N ALA A 75 -3.70 -12.56 12.71
CA ALA A 75 -4.02 -13.25 13.96
C ALA A 75 -5.53 -13.56 14.08
N LYS A 76 -6.38 -12.70 13.51
CA LYS A 76 -7.84 -12.85 13.52
C LYS A 76 -8.39 -13.57 12.27
N PHE A 77 -7.76 -13.34 11.12
CA PHE A 77 -8.23 -13.80 9.82
C PHE A 77 -7.17 -14.63 9.11
N ARG A 78 -7.48 -15.89 8.78
CA ARG A 78 -6.61 -16.70 7.90
C ARG A 78 -6.77 -16.23 6.45
N SER A 79 -5.96 -15.24 6.05
CA SER A 79 -6.07 -14.60 4.73
C SER A 79 -4.77 -14.67 3.93
N ARG A 80 -4.75 -15.52 2.90
CA ARG A 80 -3.66 -15.56 1.91
C ARG A 80 -3.49 -14.22 1.18
N SER A 81 -4.56 -13.44 1.05
CA SER A 81 -4.48 -12.12 0.43
C SER A 81 -3.67 -11.16 1.30
N LEU A 82 -3.85 -11.18 2.62
CA LEU A 82 -3.07 -10.34 3.55
C LEU A 82 -1.60 -10.79 3.62
N GLU A 83 -1.35 -12.11 3.64
CA GLU A 83 0.02 -12.67 3.52
C GLU A 83 0.69 -12.25 2.20
N GLY A 84 -0.09 -12.18 1.11
CA GLY A 84 0.37 -11.65 -0.17
C GLY A 84 0.73 -10.17 -0.10
N VAL A 85 -0.16 -9.35 0.49
CA VAL A 85 0.06 -7.91 0.66
C VAL A 85 1.30 -7.63 1.50
N GLN A 86 1.53 -8.37 2.59
CA GLN A 86 2.75 -8.21 3.40
C GLN A 86 4.02 -8.38 2.57
N ARG A 87 4.09 -9.45 1.77
CA ARG A 87 5.24 -9.72 0.89
C ARG A 87 5.40 -8.65 -0.18
N MET A 88 4.29 -8.21 -0.77
CA MET A 88 4.28 -7.15 -1.78
C MET A 88 4.84 -5.83 -1.24
N VAL A 89 4.34 -5.33 -0.10
CA VAL A 89 4.80 -4.05 0.46
C VAL A 89 6.27 -4.13 0.89
N GLN A 90 6.69 -5.24 1.49
CA GLN A 90 8.08 -5.44 1.87
C GLN A 90 9.01 -5.48 0.65
N THR A 91 8.60 -6.19 -0.42
CA THR A 91 9.36 -6.23 -1.68
C THR A 91 9.48 -4.84 -2.30
N ALA A 92 8.38 -4.09 -2.31
CA ALA A 92 8.36 -2.72 -2.82
C ALA A 92 9.31 -1.81 -2.04
N TRP A 93 9.30 -1.87 -0.70
CA TRP A 93 10.20 -1.05 0.13
C TRP A 93 11.66 -1.41 -0.06
N ILE A 94 11.99 -2.70 -0.22
CA ILE A 94 13.35 -3.15 -0.53
C ILE A 94 13.80 -2.59 -1.89
N GLN A 95 12.93 -2.59 -2.89
CA GLN A 95 13.24 -2.01 -4.20
C GLN A 95 13.42 -0.49 -4.12
N ASP A 96 12.52 0.21 -3.41
CA ASP A 96 12.61 1.66 -3.19
C ASP A 96 13.90 2.06 -2.46
N ASP A 97 14.35 1.27 -1.48
CA ASP A 97 15.58 1.51 -0.72
C ASP A 97 16.86 1.23 -1.54
N LEU A 98 16.78 0.36 -2.56
CA LEU A 98 17.89 0.03 -3.46
C LEU A 98 17.97 0.95 -4.69
N GLU A 99 16.86 1.53 -5.13
CA GLU A 99 16.81 2.40 -6.30
C GLU A 99 17.51 3.73 -6.02
N THR A 100 18.61 3.98 -6.75
CA THR A 100 19.40 5.20 -6.60
C THR A 100 19.04 6.28 -7.63
N ASP A 101 18.30 5.95 -8.71
CA ASP A 101 18.06 6.92 -9.80
C ASP A 101 16.97 6.55 -10.86
N LYS A 102 16.00 5.68 -10.55
CA LYS A 102 14.91 5.38 -11.50
C LYS A 102 13.54 5.50 -10.86
N ASP A 103 12.88 6.59 -11.21
CA ASP A 103 11.46 6.79 -11.00
C ASP A 103 10.68 5.85 -11.94
N LEU A 104 10.46 4.59 -11.54
CA LEU A 104 9.53 3.68 -12.21
C LEU A 104 8.13 4.34 -12.25
N ASP A 105 7.51 4.34 -13.42
CA ASP A 105 6.11 4.74 -13.56
C ASP A 105 5.24 3.96 -12.56
N TYR A 106 4.35 4.67 -11.85
CA TYR A 106 3.64 4.12 -10.70
C TYR A 106 2.79 2.90 -11.06
N VAL A 107 2.14 2.91 -12.22
CA VAL A 107 1.33 1.78 -12.69
C VAL A 107 2.24 0.59 -12.96
N THR A 108 3.39 0.82 -13.59
CA THR A 108 4.41 -0.20 -13.83
C THR A 108 4.94 -0.81 -12.52
N LYS A 109 5.17 0.02 -11.49
CA LYS A 109 5.57 -0.45 -10.15
C LYS A 109 4.49 -1.36 -9.54
N VAL A 110 3.24 -0.92 -9.52
CA VAL A 110 2.12 -1.71 -8.98
C VAL A 110 1.96 -3.02 -9.74
N ASP A 111 2.00 -3.00 -11.07
CA ASP A 111 1.89 -4.19 -11.91
C ASP A 111 3.03 -5.18 -11.65
N THR A 112 4.27 -4.69 -11.56
CA THR A 112 5.45 -5.52 -11.25
C THR A 112 5.32 -6.21 -9.88
N ILE A 113 4.85 -5.48 -8.87
CA ILE A 113 4.68 -6.02 -7.51
C ILE A 113 3.57 -7.08 -7.48
N VAL A 114 2.43 -6.83 -8.14
CA VAL A 114 1.30 -7.76 -8.19
C VAL A 114 1.66 -9.03 -8.95
N THR A 115 2.27 -8.89 -10.14
CA THR A 115 2.66 -10.02 -10.99
C THR A 115 3.75 -10.88 -10.36
N SER A 116 4.77 -10.28 -9.75
CA SER A 116 5.86 -11.02 -9.08
C SER A 116 5.40 -11.83 -7.87
N ASN A 117 4.30 -11.46 -7.23
CA ASN A 117 3.77 -12.14 -6.05
C ASN A 117 2.67 -13.19 -6.36
N ASN A 118 2.27 -13.34 -7.63
CA ASN A 118 1.28 -14.33 -8.12
C ASN A 118 -0.06 -14.33 -7.35
N ILE A 119 -0.42 -13.20 -6.73
CA ILE A 119 -1.66 -13.03 -5.96
C ILE A 119 -2.25 -11.67 -6.34
N ILE A 120 -3.55 -11.63 -6.62
CA ILE A 120 -4.27 -10.36 -6.79
C ILE A 120 -4.93 -10.04 -5.45
N PRO A 121 -4.65 -8.89 -4.82
CA PRO A 121 -5.30 -8.49 -3.57
C PRO A 121 -6.82 -8.42 -3.75
N THR A 122 -7.57 -9.02 -2.82
CA THR A 122 -9.04 -8.98 -2.88
C THR A 122 -9.61 -7.59 -2.58
N PHE A 123 -10.69 -7.25 -3.29
CA PHE A 123 -11.47 -6.01 -3.15
C PHE A 123 -12.65 -6.12 -2.16
N ALA A 124 -12.71 -7.22 -1.39
CA ALA A 124 -13.89 -7.69 -0.64
C ALA A 124 -14.40 -6.77 0.47
#